data_AF-A0A926W110-F1
#
_entry.id   AF-A0A926W110-F1
#
_cell.length_a   1.000
_cell.length_b   1.000
_cell.length_c   1.000
_cell.angle_alpha   90.00
_cell.angle_beta   90.00
_cell.angle_gamma   90.00
#
_symmetry.space_group_name_H-M   'P 1'
#
loop_
_entity.id
_entity.type
_entity.pdbx_description
1 polymer ?
#
loop_
_entity_poly.entity_id
_entity_poly.type
_entity_poly.pdbx_seq_one_letter_code
_entity_poly.pdbx_strand_id
1 'polypeptide(L)'
;MVNKQSDVSKTLRNRCIPALVGEFHLHIDAQTLSKSFENFLVENQKFWNSDFSGYPEQFSHRPPKIHLNKKTKYAQELRSTFNALINYIKDNPKSIEGYIEAEYIPVDIDIEEKPFNPQVEIPLVFQNSSLLPGTFRQDEVHITLLRDSSDQRLLNSLRNMGFYSVYMEKPFGEVEIFTVQGTRRIIRQVLPKLITYLRAVGGATKCSIKEERIISWWASSSELSLPCIISSIA
;
A
#
# COMPACT_ATOMS: atom_id res chain seq x y z
N MET A 1 -31.82 37.62 -42.27
CA MET A 1 -32.52 38.07 -41.04
C MET A 1 -33.33 36.86 -40.58
N VAL A 2 -33.12 36.19 -39.44
CA VAL A 2 -32.64 36.56 -38.11
C VAL A 2 -31.90 35.35 -37.50
N ASN A 3 -30.81 35.64 -36.78
CA ASN A 3 -30.01 34.72 -35.97
C ASN A 3 -30.83 33.97 -34.90
N LYS A 4 -30.57 32.67 -34.73
CA LYS A 4 -30.69 31.98 -33.44
C LYS A 4 -29.54 30.98 -33.28
N GLN A 5 -28.38 31.49 -32.86
CA GLN A 5 -27.43 30.69 -32.08
C GLN A 5 -28.05 30.51 -30.70
N SER A 6 -28.48 29.29 -30.39
CA SER A 6 -28.88 28.92 -29.04
C SER A 6 -27.64 28.56 -28.24
N ASP A 7 -27.38 29.36 -27.22
CA ASP A 7 -26.53 29.09 -26.07
C ASP A 7 -26.68 27.64 -25.58
N VAL A 8 -25.60 26.86 -25.72
CA VAL A 8 -25.32 25.70 -24.86
C VAL A 8 -23.93 25.90 -24.24
N SER A 9 -23.78 27.05 -23.59
CA SER A 9 -22.74 27.29 -22.60
C SER A 9 -23.41 27.19 -21.22
N LYS A 10 -22.85 26.34 -20.35
CA LYS A 10 -23.01 26.26 -18.88
C LYS A 10 -23.47 24.91 -18.32
N THR A 11 -22.69 23.85 -18.58
CA THR A 11 -22.55 22.75 -17.59
C THR A 11 -21.24 21.96 -17.70
N LEU A 12 -20.10 22.63 -17.88
CA LEU A 12 -18.80 22.05 -17.51
C LEU A 12 -18.42 22.61 -16.14
N ARG A 13 -19.16 22.17 -15.10
CA ARG A 13 -18.80 22.43 -13.71
C ARG A 13 -17.56 21.61 -13.40
N ASN A 14 -16.44 22.31 -13.25
CA ASN A 14 -15.37 22.07 -12.28
C ASN A 14 -15.29 20.64 -11.75
N ARG A 15 -14.71 19.73 -12.53
CA ARG A 15 -13.97 18.63 -11.93
C ARG A 15 -12.55 19.13 -11.75
N CYS A 16 -12.24 19.62 -10.55
CA CYS A 16 -10.86 19.58 -10.07
C CYS A 16 -10.44 18.11 -10.14
N ILE A 17 -9.77 17.71 -11.22
CA ILE A 17 -8.96 16.51 -11.24
C ILE A 17 -7.74 16.90 -10.40
N PRO A 18 -7.52 16.34 -9.19
CA PRO A 18 -6.29 16.60 -8.47
C PRO A 18 -5.12 16.21 -9.38
N ALA A 19 -4.11 17.07 -9.46
CA ALA A 19 -2.91 16.82 -10.25
C ALA A 19 -2.24 15.53 -9.73
N LEU A 20 -2.54 14.42 -10.39
CA LEU A 20 -1.98 13.10 -10.13
C LEU A 20 -0.53 13.06 -10.61
N VAL A 21 0.38 13.67 -9.85
CA VAL A 21 1.80 13.31 -9.94
C VAL A 21 1.98 12.18 -8.93
N GLY A 22 1.87 10.94 -9.40
CA GLY A 22 2.10 9.79 -8.54
C GLY A 22 3.53 9.78 -8.00
N GLU A 23 3.71 9.28 -6.79
CA GLU A 23 5.01 9.08 -6.17
C GLU A 23 5.54 7.69 -6.52
N PHE A 24 6.86 7.50 -6.41
CA PHE A 24 7.48 6.19 -6.49
C PHE A 24 8.07 5.80 -5.16
N HIS A 25 7.86 4.56 -4.77
CA HIS A 25 8.41 4.00 -3.54
C HIS A 25 9.38 2.86 -3.84
N LEU A 26 10.40 2.73 -2.99
CA LEU A 26 11.20 1.53 -2.84
C LEU A 26 11.00 1.02 -1.44
N HIS A 27 10.62 -0.24 -1.29
CA HIS A 27 10.52 -0.91 -0.01
C HIS A 27 11.56 -2.03 0.06
N ILE A 28 12.11 -2.22 1.26
CA ILE A 28 12.96 -3.35 1.61
C ILE A 28 12.33 -3.98 2.84
N ASP A 29 11.89 -5.21 2.66
CA ASP A 29 11.22 -6.02 3.68
C ASP A 29 12.07 -7.24 3.96
N ALA A 30 12.74 -7.21 5.10
CA ALA A 30 13.77 -8.18 5.44
C ALA A 30 13.57 -8.83 6.81
N GLN A 31 13.94 -10.10 6.88
CA GLN A 31 14.13 -10.83 8.13
C GLN A 31 15.52 -10.57 8.69
N THR A 32 16.51 -10.50 7.80
CA THR A 32 17.90 -10.18 8.16
C THR A 32 18.51 -9.23 7.14
N LEU A 33 19.38 -8.34 7.63
CA LEU A 33 20.13 -7.38 6.83
C LEU A 33 21.55 -7.30 7.39
N SER A 34 22.57 -7.40 6.55
CA SER A 34 23.95 -7.22 7.00
C SER A 34 24.20 -5.76 7.36
N LYS A 35 25.05 -5.49 8.36
CA LYS A 35 25.34 -4.12 8.78
C LYS A 35 25.95 -3.27 7.66
N SER A 36 26.76 -3.88 6.80
CA SER A 36 27.35 -3.21 5.64
C SER A 36 26.29 -2.77 4.63
N PHE A 37 25.24 -3.58 4.43
CA PHE A 37 24.18 -3.25 3.50
C PHE A 37 23.21 -2.23 4.11
N GLU A 38 22.89 -2.35 5.40
CA GLU A 38 22.12 -1.34 6.14
C GLU A 38 22.79 0.04 6.04
N ASN A 39 24.09 0.13 6.29
CA ASN A 39 24.84 1.39 6.16
C ASN A 39 24.77 1.93 4.73
N PHE A 40 24.96 1.07 3.72
CA PHE A 40 24.80 1.48 2.32
C PHE A 40 23.40 2.03 2.02
N LEU A 41 22.35 1.42 2.57
CA LEU A 41 20.97 1.83 2.36
C LEU A 41 20.67 3.18 3.02
N VAL A 42 21.06 3.36 4.28
CA VAL A 42 20.75 4.57 5.05
C VAL A 42 21.66 5.73 4.64
N GLU A 43 22.98 5.50 4.57
CA GLU A 43 23.96 6.57 4.37
C GLU A 43 24.08 6.96 2.89
N ASN A 44 24.12 5.98 1.97
CA ASN A 44 24.33 6.25 0.54
C ASN A 44 23.01 6.38 -0.22
N GLN A 45 22.05 5.49 0.02
CA GLN A 45 20.80 5.46 -0.75
C GLN A 45 19.69 6.30 -0.12
N LYS A 46 19.84 6.76 1.14
CA LYS A 46 18.88 7.60 1.88
C LYS A 46 17.54 6.91 2.15
N PHE A 47 17.59 5.61 2.46
CA PHE A 47 16.42 4.91 3.01
C PHE A 47 16.16 5.39 4.44
N TRP A 48 14.89 5.45 4.82
CA TRP A 48 14.48 5.66 6.21
C TRP A 48 13.97 4.36 6.83
N ASN A 49 14.23 4.19 8.13
CA ASN A 49 13.70 3.08 8.90
C ASN A 49 12.24 3.35 9.25
N SER A 50 11.41 2.36 8.94
CA SER A 50 9.97 2.38 9.03
C SER A 50 9.45 1.09 9.68
N ASP A 51 10.22 0.49 10.57
CA ASP A 51 9.91 -0.81 11.15
C ASP A 51 8.50 -0.83 11.75
N PHE A 52 7.81 -1.96 11.56
CA PHE A 52 6.48 -2.18 12.12
C PHE A 52 6.57 -2.32 13.65
N SER A 53 5.68 -1.66 14.38
CA SER A 53 5.60 -1.73 15.85
C SER A 53 4.89 -3.00 16.34
N GLY A 54 4.11 -3.64 15.47
CA GLY A 54 3.36 -4.85 15.80
C GLY A 54 2.38 -5.28 14.71
N TYR A 55 1.51 -6.22 15.06
CA TYR A 55 0.42 -6.73 14.21
C TYR A 55 -0.62 -7.42 15.10
N PRO A 56 -1.88 -7.57 14.66
CA PRO A 56 -2.86 -8.36 15.40
C PRO A 56 -2.46 -9.84 15.46
N GLU A 57 -2.50 -10.45 16.66
CA GLU A 57 -2.04 -11.82 16.90
C GLU A 57 -2.78 -12.91 16.10
N GLN A 58 -3.99 -12.60 15.63
CA GLN A 58 -4.81 -13.53 14.85
C GLN A 58 -4.29 -13.82 13.43
N PHE A 59 -3.28 -13.08 12.94
CA PHE A 59 -2.73 -13.31 11.60
C PHE A 59 -1.56 -14.31 11.62
N SER A 60 -1.60 -15.28 10.70
CA SER A 60 -0.56 -16.29 10.53
C SER A 60 0.73 -15.73 9.91
N HIS A 61 0.61 -14.70 9.07
CA HIS A 61 1.74 -14.02 8.46
C HIS A 61 2.27 -12.94 9.40
N ARG A 62 3.56 -13.01 9.72
CA ARG A 62 4.23 -11.99 10.54
C ARG A 62 4.87 -10.95 9.64
N PRO A 63 4.79 -9.65 9.99
CA PRO A 63 5.50 -8.63 9.25
C PRO A 63 7.02 -8.89 9.27
N PRO A 64 7.75 -8.34 8.29
CA PRO A 64 9.20 -8.35 8.32
C PRO A 64 9.71 -7.62 9.55
N LYS A 65 10.88 -8.02 10.04
CA LYS A 65 11.53 -7.38 11.20
C LYS A 65 12.14 -6.04 10.85
N ILE A 66 12.53 -5.88 9.59
CA ILE A 66 13.20 -4.70 9.06
C ILE A 66 12.35 -4.24 7.88
N HIS A 67 11.79 -3.04 8.00
CA HIS A 67 11.08 -2.34 6.93
C HIS A 67 11.78 -1.02 6.67
N LEU A 68 12.47 -0.91 5.53
CA LEU A 68 13.07 0.34 5.07
C LEU A 68 12.32 0.81 3.84
N ASN A 69 12.16 2.12 3.69
CA ASN A 69 11.66 2.64 2.44
C ASN A 69 12.31 3.94 1.99
N LYS A 70 12.14 4.23 0.71
CA LYS A 70 12.59 5.45 0.05
C LYS A 70 11.52 5.93 -0.90
N LYS A 71 11.27 7.24 -0.90
CA LYS A 71 10.25 7.89 -1.72
C LYS A 71 10.92 8.85 -2.71
N THR A 72 10.45 8.89 -3.94
CA THR A 72 10.91 9.86 -4.94
C THR A 72 9.80 10.19 -5.94
N LYS A 73 9.86 11.39 -6.53
CA LYS A 73 8.99 11.78 -7.66
C LYS A 73 9.62 11.45 -9.02
N TYR A 74 10.86 10.96 -9.04
CA TYR A 74 11.63 10.77 -10.26
C TYR A 74 11.83 9.29 -10.58
N ALA A 75 11.23 8.83 -11.67
CA ALA A 75 11.35 7.44 -12.14
C ALA A 75 12.82 7.03 -12.41
N GLN A 76 13.66 7.97 -12.87
CA GLN A 76 15.08 7.71 -13.09
C GLN A 76 15.81 7.44 -11.76
N GLU A 77 15.51 8.20 -10.71
CA GLU A 77 16.07 7.97 -9.39
C GLU A 77 15.68 6.59 -8.87
N LEU A 78 14.38 6.25 -8.94
CA LEU A 78 13.86 4.93 -8.58
C LEU A 78 14.65 3.81 -9.26
N ARG A 79 14.76 3.87 -10.59
CA ARG A 79 15.47 2.86 -11.39
C ARG A 79 16.94 2.78 -11.02
N SER A 80 17.59 3.92 -10.83
CA SER A 80 19.02 3.98 -10.49
C SER A 80 19.29 3.39 -9.11
N THR A 81 18.47 3.72 -8.10
CA THR A 81 18.58 3.17 -6.76
C THR A 81 18.30 1.67 -6.79
N PHE A 82 17.19 1.22 -7.40
CA PHE A 82 16.88 -0.22 -7.49
C PHE A 82 18.05 -1.01 -8.11
N ASN A 83 18.58 -0.57 -9.24
CA ASN A 83 19.73 -1.21 -9.88
C ASN A 83 20.98 -1.23 -8.99
N ALA A 84 21.25 -0.16 -8.25
CA ALA A 84 22.36 -0.10 -7.29
C ALA A 84 22.18 -1.12 -6.17
N LEU A 85 20.96 -1.32 -5.66
CA LEU A 85 20.66 -2.35 -4.66
C LEU A 85 20.92 -3.76 -5.21
N ILE A 86 20.40 -4.04 -6.41
CA ILE A 86 20.57 -5.36 -7.03
C ILE A 86 22.04 -5.65 -7.32
N ASN A 87 22.82 -4.66 -7.76
CA ASN A 87 24.26 -4.83 -7.98
C ASN A 87 24.99 -5.09 -6.65
N TYR A 88 24.69 -4.34 -5.60
CA TYR A 88 25.25 -4.57 -4.27
C TYR A 88 24.98 -6.01 -3.80
N ILE A 89 23.75 -6.49 -3.96
CA ILE A 89 23.34 -7.84 -3.54
C ILE A 89 24.02 -8.91 -4.39
N LYS A 90 24.17 -8.71 -5.69
CA LYS A 90 24.92 -9.65 -6.56
C LYS A 90 26.35 -9.85 -6.08
N ASP A 91 27.01 -8.77 -5.68
CA ASP A 91 28.37 -8.82 -5.15
C ASP A 91 28.41 -9.34 -3.70
N ASN A 92 27.28 -9.29 -2.99
CA ASN A 92 27.15 -9.64 -1.57
C ASN A 92 25.86 -10.46 -1.30
N PRO A 93 25.73 -11.71 -1.79
CA PRO A 93 24.46 -12.43 -1.82
C PRO A 93 23.87 -12.78 -0.46
N LYS A 94 24.67 -12.73 0.62
CA LYS A 94 24.23 -12.96 2.01
C LYS A 94 23.90 -11.68 2.77
N SER A 95 23.82 -10.54 2.07
CA SER A 95 23.57 -9.23 2.69
C SER A 95 22.12 -9.04 3.13
N ILE A 96 21.18 -9.84 2.63
CA ILE A 96 19.76 -9.72 2.90
C ILE A 96 19.07 -11.07 2.82
N GLU A 97 18.12 -11.32 3.72
CA GLU A 97 17.09 -12.33 3.60
C GLU A 97 15.74 -11.63 3.63
N GLY A 98 15.05 -11.57 2.49
CA GLY A 98 13.89 -10.72 2.30
C GLY A 98 13.63 -10.39 0.84
N TYR A 99 12.90 -9.31 0.60
CA TYR A 99 12.62 -8.81 -0.74
C TYR A 99 12.79 -7.29 -0.84
N ILE A 100 12.95 -6.83 -2.08
CA ILE A 100 12.98 -5.44 -2.48
C ILE A 100 11.89 -5.26 -3.52
N GLU A 101 11.11 -4.19 -3.39
CA GLU A 101 10.12 -3.82 -4.38
C GLU A 101 10.20 -2.34 -4.72
N ALA A 102 9.94 -2.05 -5.99
CA ALA A 102 9.81 -0.71 -6.52
C ALA A 102 8.39 -0.52 -7.02
N GLU A 103 7.74 0.54 -6.59
CA GLU A 103 6.32 0.75 -6.76
C GLU A 103 6.02 2.14 -7.32
N TYR A 104 4.89 2.26 -8.02
CA TYR A 104 4.29 3.53 -8.41
C TYR A 104 2.96 3.70 -7.70
N ILE A 105 2.70 4.91 -7.21
CA ILE A 105 1.53 5.25 -6.41
C ILE A 105 0.55 6.07 -7.27
N PRO A 106 -0.34 5.41 -8.04
CA PRO A 106 -1.31 6.09 -8.88
C PRO A 106 -2.50 6.69 -8.12
N VAL A 107 -2.75 6.25 -6.88
CA VAL A 107 -3.89 6.70 -6.08
C VAL A 107 -3.42 6.83 -4.65
N ASP A 108 -3.60 8.01 -4.07
CA ASP A 108 -3.43 8.28 -2.65
C ASP A 108 -4.48 9.33 -2.28
N ILE A 109 -5.45 8.95 -1.45
CA ILE A 109 -6.65 9.73 -1.18
C ILE A 109 -6.92 9.72 0.31
N ASP A 110 -7.06 10.92 0.89
CA ASP A 110 -7.57 11.09 2.24
C ASP A 110 -9.08 10.81 2.30
N ILE A 111 -9.49 10.08 3.33
CA ILE A 111 -10.88 9.81 3.67
C ILE A 111 -11.29 10.79 4.76
N GLU A 112 -12.34 11.56 4.47
CA GLU A 112 -12.92 12.52 5.42
C GLU A 112 -13.42 11.81 6.68
N GLU A 113 -13.04 12.34 7.83
CA GLU A 113 -13.48 11.85 9.13
C GLU A 113 -14.96 12.15 9.38
N LYS A 114 -15.74 11.10 9.69
CA LYS A 114 -17.17 11.16 10.00
C LYS A 114 -17.53 10.14 11.07
N PRO A 115 -18.63 10.32 11.82
CA PRO A 115 -19.13 9.30 12.73
C PRO A 115 -19.39 7.97 12.02
N PHE A 116 -19.17 6.85 12.73
CA PHE A 116 -19.44 5.52 12.20
C PHE A 116 -20.94 5.32 11.95
N ASN A 117 -21.29 4.79 10.77
CA ASN A 117 -22.65 4.47 10.37
C ASN A 117 -22.85 2.94 10.34
N PRO A 118 -23.57 2.36 11.32
CA PRO A 118 -23.78 0.92 11.41
C PRO A 118 -24.71 0.34 10.32
N GLN A 119 -25.36 1.19 9.51
CA GLN A 119 -26.24 0.74 8.42
C GLN A 119 -25.48 0.44 7.12
N VAL A 120 -24.18 0.76 7.06
CA VAL A 120 -23.36 0.50 5.87
C VAL A 120 -22.74 -0.89 5.99
N GLU A 121 -23.12 -1.78 5.08
CA GLU A 121 -22.64 -3.16 5.05
C GLU A 121 -21.25 -3.27 4.40
N ILE A 122 -20.53 -4.33 4.78
CA ILE A 122 -19.26 -4.72 4.16
C ILE A 122 -19.53 -5.05 2.68
N PRO A 123 -18.83 -4.41 1.71
CA PRO A 123 -19.17 -4.51 0.30
C PRO A 123 -18.58 -5.75 -0.39
N LEU A 124 -17.65 -6.44 0.28
CA LEU A 124 -16.88 -7.56 -0.28
C LEU A 124 -16.10 -8.30 0.81
N VAL A 125 -15.86 -9.59 0.61
CA VAL A 125 -14.97 -10.41 1.44
C VAL A 125 -13.91 -11.08 0.57
N PHE A 126 -12.65 -10.99 0.96
CA PHE A 126 -11.51 -11.55 0.24
C PHE A 126 -11.30 -13.02 0.59
N GLN A 127 -11.13 -13.84 -0.44
CA GLN A 127 -10.56 -15.17 -0.30
C GLN A 127 -9.09 -15.13 -0.69
N ASN A 128 -8.19 -15.39 0.25
CA ASN A 128 -6.76 -15.26 0.05
C ASN A 128 -6.09 -16.61 -0.26
N SER A 129 -5.08 -16.58 -1.12
CA SER A 129 -4.21 -17.73 -1.42
C SER A 129 -2.75 -17.33 -1.40
N SER A 130 -1.86 -18.29 -1.17
CA SER A 130 -0.42 -18.09 -1.32
C SER A 130 -0.06 -17.78 -2.78
N LEU A 131 1.00 -17.00 -2.97
CA LEU A 131 1.64 -16.83 -4.28
C LEU A 131 2.31 -18.13 -4.73
N LEU A 132 2.40 -18.33 -6.05
CA LEU A 132 3.22 -19.41 -6.60
C LEU A 132 4.71 -19.11 -6.35
N PRO A 133 5.56 -20.12 -6.11
CA PRO A 133 6.99 -19.91 -5.94
C PRO A 133 7.61 -19.13 -7.10
N GLY A 134 8.47 -18.16 -6.77
CA GLY A 134 9.12 -17.29 -7.77
C GLY A 134 8.19 -16.26 -8.44
N THR A 135 6.97 -16.07 -7.93
CA THR A 135 6.06 -15.01 -8.38
C THR A 135 5.93 -13.92 -7.33
N PHE A 136 5.38 -12.78 -7.73
CA PHE A 136 5.15 -11.62 -6.87
C PHE A 136 3.79 -11.00 -7.19
N ARG A 137 3.22 -10.30 -6.21
CA ARG A 137 1.99 -9.52 -6.39
C ARG A 137 2.19 -8.44 -7.46
N GLN A 138 1.08 -7.98 -8.05
CA GLN A 138 1.13 -6.94 -9.08
C GLN A 138 0.78 -5.58 -8.53
N ASP A 139 -0.28 -5.52 -7.71
CA ASP A 139 -0.81 -4.29 -7.14
C ASP A 139 -1.26 -4.57 -5.69
N GLU A 140 -1.34 -3.52 -4.89
CA GLU A 140 -1.80 -3.52 -3.51
C GLU A 140 -2.71 -2.34 -3.19
N VAL A 141 -3.50 -2.50 -2.13
CA VAL A 141 -4.22 -1.41 -1.48
C VAL A 141 -3.83 -1.35 -0.02
N HIS A 142 -3.44 -0.17 0.44
CA HIS A 142 -3.27 0.14 1.86
C HIS A 142 -4.33 1.11 2.32
N ILE A 143 -4.96 0.79 3.45
CA ILE A 143 -5.79 1.71 4.22
C ILE A 143 -5.02 2.01 5.51
N THR A 144 -4.61 3.25 5.71
CA THR A 144 -3.87 3.69 6.90
C THR A 144 -4.76 4.59 7.73
N LEU A 145 -4.91 4.32 9.03
CA LEU A 145 -5.74 5.11 9.93
C LEU A 145 -5.20 5.06 11.36
N LEU A 146 -5.52 6.07 12.19
CA LEU A 146 -5.13 6.07 13.60
C LEU A 146 -5.86 4.96 14.35
N ARG A 147 -5.09 4.05 14.96
CA ARG A 147 -5.60 2.82 15.56
C ARG A 147 -6.55 3.11 16.72
N ASP A 148 -6.07 3.85 17.72
CA ASP A 148 -6.80 4.05 18.98
C ASP A 148 -7.92 5.10 18.90
N SER A 149 -7.90 5.94 17.85
CA SER A 149 -8.91 6.99 17.65
C SER A 149 -10.02 6.59 16.69
N SER A 150 -9.82 5.56 15.87
CA SER A 150 -10.83 5.07 14.94
C SER A 150 -11.84 4.14 15.62
N ASP A 151 -13.06 4.07 15.09
CA ASP A 151 -14.11 3.21 15.61
C ASP A 151 -13.75 1.72 15.46
N GLN A 152 -13.75 0.98 16.58
CA GLN A 152 -13.39 -0.43 16.60
C GLN A 152 -14.25 -1.29 15.66
N ARG A 153 -15.50 -0.89 15.38
CA ARG A 153 -16.37 -1.60 14.43
C ARG A 153 -15.89 -1.46 13.00
N LEU A 154 -15.32 -0.32 12.61
CA LEU A 154 -14.67 -0.16 11.31
C LEU A 154 -13.45 -1.07 11.21
N LEU A 155 -12.57 -1.05 12.22
CA LEU A 155 -11.37 -1.89 12.25
C LEU A 155 -11.73 -3.37 12.10
N ASN A 156 -12.72 -3.83 12.88
CA ASN A 156 -13.20 -5.20 12.80
C ASN A 156 -13.82 -5.51 11.43
N SER A 157 -14.54 -4.56 10.82
CA SER A 157 -15.09 -4.73 9.48
C SER A 157 -13.99 -4.93 8.44
N LEU A 158 -12.91 -4.14 8.48
CA LEU A 158 -11.75 -4.31 7.59
C LEU A 158 -11.08 -5.67 7.80
N ARG A 159 -10.89 -6.12 9.04
CA ARG A 159 -10.36 -7.47 9.30
C ARG A 159 -11.29 -8.57 8.79
N ASN A 160 -12.60 -8.39 8.95
CA ASN A 160 -13.62 -9.33 8.46
C ASN A 160 -13.69 -9.37 6.93
N MET A 161 -13.30 -8.30 6.23
CA MET A 161 -13.12 -8.35 4.78
C MET A 161 -11.93 -9.24 4.38
N GLY A 162 -11.02 -9.57 5.29
CA GLY A 162 -9.83 -10.38 5.01
C GLY A 162 -8.57 -9.56 4.72
N PHE A 163 -8.53 -8.29 5.11
CA PHE A 163 -7.29 -7.52 5.13
C PHE A 163 -6.28 -8.13 6.11
N TYR A 164 -5.02 -8.18 5.69
CA TYR A 164 -3.91 -8.28 6.62
C TYR A 164 -3.69 -6.91 7.28
N SER A 165 -3.23 -6.84 8.53
CA SER A 165 -2.85 -5.56 9.13
C SER A 165 -1.61 -5.59 9.99
N VAL A 166 -0.97 -4.44 10.07
CA VAL A 166 0.26 -4.15 10.83
C VAL A 166 0.14 -2.82 11.52
N TYR A 167 0.91 -2.63 12.58
CA TYR A 167 1.01 -1.38 13.32
C TYR A 167 2.30 -0.66 12.97
N MET A 168 2.25 0.66 12.93
CA MET A 168 3.42 1.50 12.69
C MET A 168 3.30 2.79 13.47
N GLU A 169 4.39 3.21 14.11
CA GLU A 169 4.45 4.52 14.76
C GLU A 169 4.59 5.63 13.72
N LYS A 170 3.78 6.68 13.87
CA LYS A 170 3.89 7.93 13.11
C LYS A 170 4.03 9.10 14.08
N PRO A 171 4.53 10.27 13.64
CA PRO A 171 4.64 11.46 14.50
C PRO A 171 3.33 11.91 15.16
N PHE A 172 2.20 11.43 14.66
CA PHE A 172 0.87 11.79 15.13
C PHE A 172 0.11 10.65 15.84
N GLY A 173 0.79 9.55 16.17
CA GLY A 173 0.24 8.39 16.86
C GLY A 173 0.44 7.08 16.09
N GLU A 174 0.16 5.95 16.74
CA GLU A 174 0.22 4.63 16.13
C GLU A 174 -0.92 4.47 15.10
N VAL A 175 -0.55 4.06 13.89
CA VAL A 175 -1.49 3.73 12.83
C VAL A 175 -1.64 2.23 12.67
N GLU A 176 -2.84 1.78 12.31
CA GLU A 176 -3.06 0.44 11.76
C GLU A 176 -3.13 0.56 10.23
N ILE A 177 -2.28 -0.21 9.55
CA ILE A 177 -2.21 -0.29 8.10
C ILE A 177 -2.87 -1.59 7.69
N PHE A 178 -4.01 -1.51 7.01
CA PHE A 178 -4.70 -2.64 6.41
C PHE A 178 -4.25 -2.81 4.97
N THR A 179 -3.69 -3.97 4.65
CA THR A 179 -3.14 -4.30 3.34
C THR A 179 -3.90 -5.44 2.71
N VAL A 180 -4.21 -5.28 1.42
CA VAL A 180 -4.65 -6.38 0.58
C VAL A 180 -3.92 -6.33 -0.76
N GLN A 181 -3.55 -7.50 -1.27
CA GLN A 181 -2.64 -7.64 -2.41
C GLN A 181 -3.29 -8.48 -3.50
N GLY A 182 -2.95 -8.24 -4.76
CA GLY A 182 -3.51 -9.08 -5.81
C GLY A 182 -2.96 -8.84 -7.21
N THR A 183 -3.67 -9.40 -8.18
CA THR A 183 -3.48 -9.03 -9.57
C THR A 183 -4.03 -7.63 -9.81
N ARG A 184 -3.46 -6.92 -10.78
CA ARG A 184 -3.94 -5.60 -11.21
C ARG A 184 -5.42 -5.59 -11.58
N ARG A 185 -5.90 -6.69 -12.17
CA ARG A 185 -7.32 -6.85 -12.52
C ARG A 185 -8.22 -6.84 -11.28
N ILE A 186 -7.84 -7.58 -10.23
CA ILE A 186 -8.61 -7.67 -8.99
C ILE A 186 -8.56 -6.34 -8.24
N ILE A 187 -7.38 -5.75 -8.06
CA ILE A 187 -7.24 -4.49 -7.32
C ILE A 187 -8.04 -3.35 -7.95
N ARG A 188 -8.06 -3.26 -9.29
CA ARG A 188 -8.91 -2.29 -10.01
C ARG A 188 -10.40 -2.46 -9.76
N GLN A 189 -10.86 -3.67 -9.44
CA GLN A 189 -12.26 -3.93 -9.07
C GLN A 189 -12.55 -3.61 -7.61
N VAL A 190 -11.57 -3.87 -6.73
CA VAL A 190 -11.69 -3.72 -5.28
C VAL A 190 -11.59 -2.25 -4.85
N LEU A 191 -10.59 -1.52 -5.36
CA LEU A 191 -10.26 -0.17 -4.90
C LEU A 191 -11.46 0.81 -4.95
N PRO A 192 -12.24 0.91 -6.05
CA PRO A 192 -13.39 1.81 -6.08
C PRO A 192 -14.48 1.44 -5.04
N LYS A 193 -14.69 0.13 -4.80
CA LYS A 193 -15.65 -0.34 -3.80
C LYS A 193 -15.21 0.02 -2.38
N LEU A 194 -13.91 -0.14 -2.08
CA LEU A 194 -13.34 0.25 -0.79
C LEU A 194 -13.44 1.76 -0.56
N ILE A 195 -13.12 2.58 -1.56
CA ILE A 195 -13.25 4.04 -1.44
C ILE A 195 -14.70 4.44 -1.16
N THR A 196 -15.66 3.87 -1.89
CA THR A 196 -17.10 4.14 -1.67
C THR A 196 -17.52 3.70 -0.27
N TYR A 197 -17.10 2.51 0.16
CA TYR A 197 -17.42 2.00 1.49
C TYR A 197 -16.85 2.87 2.60
N LEU A 198 -15.54 3.18 2.58
CA LEU A 198 -14.88 4.01 3.59
C LEU A 198 -15.54 5.39 3.73
N ARG A 199 -15.92 6.01 2.60
CA ARG A 199 -16.63 7.30 2.59
C ARG A 199 -18.04 7.21 3.16
N ALA A 200 -18.71 6.08 3.04
CA ALA A 200 -20.08 5.87 3.51
C ALA A 200 -20.14 5.44 4.97
N VAL A 201 -19.26 4.51 5.39
CA VAL A 201 -19.28 3.90 6.71
C VAL A 201 -18.75 4.84 7.80
N GLY A 202 -17.82 5.74 7.49
CA GLY A 202 -17.21 6.61 8.49
C GLY A 202 -16.44 5.84 9.58
N GLY A 203 -16.22 6.47 10.73
CA GLY A 203 -15.52 5.89 11.88
C GLY A 203 -13.99 5.85 11.75
N ALA A 204 -13.41 6.42 10.69
CA ALA A 204 -11.97 6.47 10.50
C ALA A 204 -11.42 7.83 10.90
N THR A 205 -10.32 7.86 11.65
CA THR A 205 -9.58 9.09 12.03
C THR A 205 -8.23 9.11 11.33
N LYS A 206 -7.89 10.24 10.69
CA LYS A 206 -6.68 10.41 9.84
C LYS A 206 -6.49 9.25 8.87
N CYS A 207 -7.53 8.97 8.09
CA CYS A 207 -7.58 7.82 7.21
C CYS A 207 -7.13 8.20 5.80
N SER A 208 -6.26 7.40 5.19
CA SER A 208 -5.97 7.45 3.76
C SER A 208 -6.08 6.06 3.14
N ILE A 209 -6.42 6.02 1.86
CA ILE A 209 -6.39 4.82 1.03
C ILE A 209 -5.49 5.04 -0.18
N LYS A 210 -4.61 4.07 -0.42
CA LYS A 210 -3.56 4.15 -1.42
C LYS A 210 -3.52 2.88 -2.27
N GLU A 211 -3.33 3.03 -3.58
CA GLU A 211 -2.97 1.92 -4.49
C GLU A 211 -1.46 1.98 -4.72
N GLU A 212 -0.76 0.86 -4.54
CA GLU A 212 0.66 0.73 -4.93
C GLU A 212 0.76 -0.31 -6.06
N ARG A 213 1.44 0.06 -7.15
CA ARG A 213 1.65 -0.81 -8.31
C ARG A 213 3.09 -1.26 -8.36
N ILE A 214 3.32 -2.56 -8.26
CA ILE A 214 4.66 -3.13 -8.40
C ILE A 214 5.16 -2.90 -9.84
N ILE A 215 6.34 -2.31 -9.95
CA ILE A 215 7.06 -2.06 -11.20
C ILE A 215 8.18 -3.09 -11.37
N SER A 216 8.94 -3.29 -10.30
CA SER A 216 10.08 -4.20 -10.24
C SER A 216 10.19 -4.78 -8.85
N TRP A 217 10.74 -5.99 -8.74
CA TRP A 217 10.98 -6.63 -7.46
C TRP A 217 12.18 -7.58 -7.55
N TRP A 218 12.72 -7.92 -6.38
CA TRP A 218 13.75 -8.94 -6.20
C TRP A 218 13.50 -9.63 -4.86
N ALA A 219 13.70 -10.94 -4.79
CA ALA A 219 13.60 -11.72 -3.56
C ALA A 219 14.85 -12.58 -3.37
N SER A 220 15.25 -12.78 -2.11
CA SER A 220 16.43 -13.57 -1.75
C SER A 220 16.28 -15.06 -2.04
N SER A 221 15.05 -15.55 -2.13
CA SER A 221 14.72 -16.95 -2.48
C SER A 221 13.35 -17.02 -3.16
N SER A 222 13.18 -17.99 -4.07
CA SER A 222 11.87 -18.33 -4.64
C SER A 222 10.91 -18.97 -3.63
N GLU A 223 11.45 -19.45 -2.51
CA GLU A 223 10.72 -20.09 -1.40
C GLU A 223 10.44 -19.11 -0.24
N LEU A 224 10.77 -17.82 -0.42
CA LEU A 224 10.48 -16.82 0.59
C LEU A 224 8.96 -16.77 0.86
N SER A 225 8.58 -16.82 2.14
CA SER A 225 7.18 -16.70 2.53
C SER A 225 6.70 -15.26 2.32
N LEU A 226 6.00 -15.04 1.21
CA LEU A 226 5.39 -13.75 0.87
C LEU A 226 3.96 -13.67 1.41
N PRO A 227 3.44 -12.44 1.63
CA PRO A 227 2.04 -12.27 2.02
C PRO A 227 1.09 -12.87 0.96
N CYS A 228 -0.09 -13.29 1.42
CA CYS A 228 -1.11 -13.86 0.54
C CYS A 228 -1.71 -12.80 -0.40
N ILE A 229 -2.20 -13.27 -1.54
CA ILE A 229 -2.94 -12.45 -2.51
C ILE A 229 -4.42 -12.84 -2.54
N ILE A 230 -5.26 -11.92 -3.01
CA ILE A 230 -6.67 -12.20 -3.30
C ILE A 230 -6.75 -13.20 -4.46
N SER A 231 -7.35 -14.35 -4.19
CA SER A 231 -7.72 -15.37 -5.18
C SER A 231 -9.13 -15.12 -5.75
N SER A 232 -10.07 -14.69 -4.91
CA SER A 232 -11.45 -14.37 -5.30
C SER A 232 -12.09 -13.35 -4.34
N ILE A 233 -13.23 -12.81 -4.75
CA ILE A 233 -14.04 -11.86 -3.97
C ILE A 233 -15.44 -12.48 -3.82
N ALA A 234 -15.92 -12.60 -2.59
CA ALA A 234 -17.29 -12.97 -2.26
C ALA A 234 -18.14 -11.74 -1.96
#